data_AF-A0A355S1A3-F1
#
_entry.id   AF-A0A355S1A3-F1
#
_cell.length_a   1.000
_cell.length_b   1.000
_cell.length_c   1.000
_cell.angle_alpha   90.00
_cell.angle_beta   90.00
_cell.angle_gamma   90.00
#
_symmetry.space_group_name_H-M   'P 1'
#
loop_
_entity.id
_entity.type
_entity.pdbx_description
1 polymer ?
#
loop_
_entity_poly.entity_id
_entity_poly.type
_entity_poly.pdbx_seq_one_letter_code
_entity_poly.pdbx_strand_id
1 'polypeptide(L)'
;KKNLTDGKDEVYFEFTGDDEFKSILKMYAAAKKLADLSSSESKAAYFKIAGDYEKQLTKWIRQNINKCFDIRYKGERRNILNWLKGRRLKDRTLKEQIDLAASSCLSTYFDELYPDYPQFSIMITS
;
A
#
# COMPACT_ATOMS: atom_id res chain seq x y z
N LYS A 1 -0.97 -1.78 21.79
CA LYS A 1 -1.64 -1.99 20.48
C LYS A 1 -2.98 -1.28 20.57
N LYS A 2 -3.17 -0.18 19.86
CA LYS A 2 -4.46 0.55 19.83
C LYS A 2 -5.46 -0.42 19.19
N ASN A 3 -6.53 -0.78 19.89
CA ASN A 3 -7.62 -1.53 19.27
C ASN A 3 -8.23 -0.60 18.24
N LEU A 4 -7.87 -0.77 16.97
CA LEU A 4 -8.55 -0.10 15.88
C LEU A 4 -9.97 -0.65 15.92
N THR A 5 -10.92 0.18 16.34
CA THR A 5 -12.34 -0.12 16.23
C THR A 5 -12.61 -0.35 14.75
N ASP A 6 -12.99 -1.56 14.37
CA ASP A 6 -13.20 -1.96 12.98
C ASP A 6 -14.52 -1.32 12.49
N GLY A 7 -14.44 -0.04 12.14
CA GLY A 7 -15.55 0.69 11.54
C GLY A 7 -16.02 -0.03 10.28
N LYS A 8 -17.33 -0.15 10.10
CA LYS A 8 -17.89 -0.83 8.91
C LYS A 8 -17.58 -0.06 7.62
N ASP A 9 -17.17 1.19 7.75
CA ASP A 9 -16.78 2.15 6.71
C ASP A 9 -15.25 2.29 6.53
N GLU A 10 -14.45 1.50 7.26
CA GLU A 10 -12.99 1.62 7.25
C GLU A 10 -12.32 0.36 6.71
N VAL A 11 -11.29 0.54 5.86
CA VAL A 11 -10.44 -0.55 5.37
C VAL A 11 -9.01 -0.28 5.75
N TYR A 12 -8.37 -1.25 6.39
CA TYR A 12 -7.01 -1.13 6.87
C TYR A 12 -6.04 -1.92 6.00
N PHE A 13 -4.99 -1.25 5.54
CA PHE A 13 -3.88 -1.89 4.82
C PHE A 13 -2.68 -2.00 5.76
N GLU A 14 -2.35 -3.22 6.16
CA GLU A 14 -1.19 -3.54 6.98
C GLU A 14 -0.02 -3.97 6.10
N PHE A 15 1.07 -3.20 6.18
CA PHE A 15 2.29 -3.54 5.47
C PHE A 15 3.12 -4.55 6.28
N THR A 16 3.43 -5.67 5.64
CA THR A 16 4.27 -6.74 6.18
C THR A 16 5.58 -6.77 5.39
N GLY A 17 6.56 -5.99 5.86
CA GLY A 17 7.92 -5.97 5.31
C GLY A 17 8.77 -7.10 5.87
N ASP A 18 9.55 -7.75 5.01
CA ASP A 18 10.58 -8.71 5.41
C ASP A 18 11.82 -8.01 5.95
N ASP A 19 12.83 -8.78 6.35
CA ASP A 19 14.04 -8.23 6.93
C ASP A 19 14.94 -7.55 5.90
N GLU A 20 14.88 -7.96 4.63
CA GLU A 20 15.54 -7.28 3.52
C GLU A 20 15.01 -5.85 3.36
N PHE A 21 13.68 -5.69 3.27
CA PHE A 21 13.03 -4.39 3.18
C PHE A 21 13.39 -3.50 4.37
N LYS A 22 13.34 -4.03 5.61
CA LYS A 22 13.71 -3.28 6.81
C LYS A 22 15.18 -2.84 6.78
N SER A 23 16.07 -3.67 6.25
CA SER A 23 17.50 -3.33 6.10
C SER A 23 17.69 -2.16 5.13
N ILE A 24 17.09 -2.22 3.95
CA ILE A 24 17.14 -1.14 2.95
C ILE A 24 16.53 0.14 3.53
N LEU A 25 15.42 0.04 4.26
CA LEU A 25 14.76 1.19 4.88
C LEU A 25 15.63 1.85 5.95
N LYS A 26 16.35 1.06 6.76
CA LYS A 26 17.32 1.58 7.72
C LYS A 26 18.44 2.35 7.03
N MET A 27 18.97 1.82 5.92
CA MET A 27 20.03 2.50 5.16
C MET A 27 19.54 3.80 4.52
N TYR A 28 18.32 3.80 3.98
CA TYR A 28 17.66 5.00 3.50
C TYR A 28 17.55 6.05 4.61
N ALA A 29 17.03 5.67 5.78
CA ALA A 29 16.86 6.56 6.92
C ALA A 29 18.21 7.10 7.43
N ALA A 30 19.24 6.25 7.50
CA ALA A 30 20.59 6.64 7.87
C ALA A 30 21.17 7.66 6.88
N ALA A 31 21.07 7.40 5.56
CA ALA A 31 21.53 8.31 4.52
C ALA A 31 20.81 9.67 4.57
N LYS A 32 19.49 9.67 4.78
CA LYS A 32 18.72 10.91 4.99
C LYS A 32 19.19 11.66 6.24
N LYS A 33 19.37 10.96 7.36
CA LYS A 33 19.83 11.59 8.60
C LYS A 33 21.24 12.18 8.46
N LEU A 34 22.14 11.51 7.75
CA LEU A 34 23.46 12.03 7.44
C LEU A 34 23.40 13.25 6.53
N ALA A 35 22.51 13.26 5.52
CA ALA A 35 22.29 14.43 4.67
C ALA A 35 21.81 15.64 5.48
N ASP A 36 20.96 15.43 6.48
CA ASP A 36 20.45 16.50 7.35
C ASP A 36 21.54 17.07 8.28
N LEU A 37 22.48 16.23 8.72
CA LEU A 37 23.58 16.61 9.61
C LEU A 37 24.80 17.19 8.87
N SER A 38 24.89 17.01 7.56
CA SER A 38 26.05 17.39 6.76
C SER A 38 26.03 18.85 6.32
N SER A 39 27.23 19.42 6.12
CA SER A 39 27.39 20.70 5.42
C SER A 39 26.92 20.59 3.96
N SER A 40 26.65 21.74 3.33
CA SER A 40 26.09 21.84 1.98
C SER A 40 26.85 21.03 0.92
N GLU A 41 28.17 20.91 1.05
CA GLU A 41 29.04 20.26 0.09
C GLU A 41 28.91 18.71 0.11
N SER A 42 28.81 18.10 1.29
CA SER A 42 28.61 16.64 1.44
C SER A 42 27.14 16.22 1.37
N LYS A 43 26.22 17.15 1.59
CA LYS A 43 24.77 16.92 1.59
C LYS A 43 24.26 16.35 0.27
N ALA A 44 24.77 16.83 -0.86
CA ALA A 44 24.40 16.33 -2.18
C ALA A 44 24.75 14.85 -2.38
N ALA A 45 25.91 14.40 -1.86
CA ALA A 45 26.33 13.01 -1.94
C ALA A 45 25.40 12.09 -1.12
N TYR A 46 25.04 12.49 0.10
CA TYR A 46 24.11 11.72 0.93
C TYR A 46 22.69 11.68 0.38
N PHE A 47 22.21 12.75 -0.25
CA PHE A 47 20.93 12.71 -0.96
C PHE A 47 20.94 11.76 -2.14
N LYS A 48 22.05 11.67 -2.90
CA LYS A 48 22.18 10.69 -3.97
C LYS A 48 22.08 9.26 -3.42
N ILE A 49 22.81 8.96 -2.35
CA ILE A 49 22.76 7.65 -1.68
C ILE A 49 21.34 7.33 -1.18
N ALA A 50 20.67 8.30 -0.54
CA ALA A 50 19.29 8.14 -0.12
C ALA A 50 18.35 7.85 -1.31
N GLY A 51 18.50 8.57 -2.43
CA GLY A 51 17.72 8.33 -3.64
C GLY A 51 17.95 6.94 -4.23
N ASP A 52 19.15 6.38 -4.12
CA ASP A 52 19.44 5.02 -4.58
C ASP A 52 18.77 3.96 -3.69
N TYR A 53 18.73 4.16 -2.37
CA TYR A 53 17.96 3.29 -1.47
C TYR A 53 16.43 3.44 -1.66
N GLU A 54 15.94 4.65 -1.95
CA GLU A 54 14.53 4.90 -2.26
C GLU A 54 14.06 4.13 -3.52
N LYS A 55 14.89 4.11 -4.56
CA LYS A 55 14.64 3.29 -5.76
C LYS A 55 14.59 1.80 -5.43
N GLN A 56 15.49 1.33 -4.57
CA GLN A 56 15.50 -0.07 -4.12
C GLN A 56 14.23 -0.42 -3.33
N LEU A 57 13.80 0.43 -2.40
CA LEU A 57 12.55 0.26 -1.65
C LEU A 57 11.36 0.17 -2.60
N THR A 58 11.25 1.11 -3.54
CA THR A 58 10.15 1.16 -4.51
C THR A 58 10.13 -0.09 -5.39
N LYS A 59 11.30 -0.55 -5.83
CA LYS A 59 11.45 -1.79 -6.61
C LYS A 59 11.01 -3.02 -5.80
N TRP A 60 11.45 -3.12 -4.55
CA TRP A 60 11.10 -4.23 -3.67
C TRP A 60 9.58 -4.29 -3.44
N ILE A 61 8.94 -3.15 -3.16
CA ILE A 61 7.48 -3.08 -2.97
C ILE A 61 6.76 -3.54 -4.24
N ARG A 62 7.17 -3.08 -5.43
CA ARG A 62 6.55 -3.49 -6.70
C ARG A 62 6.66 -4.99 -6.95
N GLN A 63 7.78 -5.60 -6.60
CA GLN A 63 8.02 -7.04 -6.78
C GLN A 63 7.23 -7.88 -5.77
N ASN A 64 7.06 -7.38 -4.55
CA ASN A 64 6.42 -8.09 -3.45
C ASN A 64 5.00 -7.61 -3.12
N ILE A 65 4.40 -6.77 -3.97
CA ILE A 65 3.10 -6.12 -3.76
C ILE A 65 1.98 -7.11 -3.37
N ASN A 66 2.02 -8.27 -4.02
CA ASN A 66 1.08 -9.36 -3.84
C ASN A 66 1.18 -10.04 -2.46
N LYS A 67 2.27 -9.83 -1.73
CA LYS A 67 2.57 -10.50 -0.45
C LYS A 67 2.77 -9.53 0.70
N CYS A 68 3.16 -8.29 0.42
CA CYS A 68 3.54 -7.32 1.45
C CYS A 68 2.36 -6.55 2.06
N PHE A 69 1.13 -6.73 1.57
CA PHE A 69 -0.06 -6.10 2.14
C PHE A 69 -1.11 -7.12 2.58
N ASP A 70 -1.49 -7.03 3.85
CA ASP A 70 -2.69 -7.64 4.39
C ASP A 70 -3.78 -6.58 4.53
N ILE A 71 -5.00 -6.94 4.15
CA ILE A 71 -6.16 -6.07 4.24
C ILE A 71 -7.04 -6.59 5.37
N ARG A 72 -7.35 -5.71 6.32
CA ARG A 72 -8.31 -5.95 7.39
C ARG A 72 -9.58 -5.13 7.14
N TYR A 73 -10.72 -5.82 7.16
CA TYR A 73 -12.04 -5.25 7.02
C TYR A 73 -13.09 -6.12 7.73
N LYS A 74 -13.99 -5.51 8.52
CA LYS A 74 -15.08 -6.20 9.25
C LYS A 74 -14.61 -7.44 10.05
N GLY A 75 -13.44 -7.35 10.69
CA GLY A 75 -12.85 -8.39 11.51
C GLY A 75 -12.06 -9.45 10.74
N GLU A 76 -12.11 -9.43 9.40
CA GLU A 76 -11.38 -10.36 8.57
C GLU A 76 -10.05 -9.78 8.10
N ARG A 77 -8.95 -10.52 8.31
CA ARG A 77 -7.64 -10.22 7.75
C ARG A 77 -7.33 -11.20 6.63
N ARG A 78 -7.14 -10.69 5.40
CA ARG A 78 -6.70 -11.52 4.27
C ARG A 78 -5.69 -10.77 3.41
N ASN A 79 -4.83 -11.52 2.74
CA ASN A 79 -3.87 -10.95 1.81
C ASN A 79 -4.56 -10.29 0.61
N ILE A 80 -3.96 -9.24 0.05
CA ILE A 80 -4.50 -8.49 -1.10
C ILE A 80 -4.85 -9.39 -2.31
N LEU A 81 -4.06 -10.44 -2.59
CA LEU A 81 -4.36 -11.39 -3.67
C LEU A 81 -5.68 -12.13 -3.44
N ASN A 82 -5.94 -12.52 -2.20
CA ASN A 82 -7.13 -13.26 -1.82
C ASN A 82 -8.38 -12.37 -1.90
N TRP A 83 -8.26 -11.09 -1.51
CA TRP A 83 -9.34 -10.11 -1.65
C TRP A 83 -9.67 -9.82 -3.11
N LEU A 84 -8.65 -9.72 -3.97
CA LEU A 84 -8.83 -9.41 -5.38
C LEU A 84 -9.19 -10.63 -6.25
N LYS A 85 -9.39 -11.82 -5.64
CA LYS A 85 -9.85 -13.07 -6.30
C LYS A 85 -9.15 -13.36 -7.64
N GLY A 86 -7.86 -13.07 -7.74
CA GLY A 86 -7.09 -13.33 -8.97
C GLY A 86 -7.33 -12.39 -10.16
N ARG A 87 -7.99 -11.23 -9.98
CA ARG A 87 -8.01 -10.19 -11.03
C ARG A 87 -6.57 -9.82 -11.41
N ARG A 88 -6.27 -9.65 -12.71
CA ARG A 88 -4.89 -9.35 -13.21
C ARG A 88 -4.31 -8.10 -12.53
N LEU A 89 -3.44 -8.32 -11.54
CA LEU A 89 -2.68 -7.27 -10.85
C LEU A 89 -1.41 -6.86 -11.60
N LYS A 90 -0.95 -7.67 -12.55
CA LYS A 90 0.35 -7.49 -13.23
C LYS A 90 0.47 -6.15 -13.96
N ASP A 91 -0.63 -5.64 -14.51
CA ASP A 91 -0.63 -4.44 -15.34
C ASP A 91 -1.14 -3.20 -14.56
N ARG A 92 -1.41 -3.35 -13.24
CA ARG A 92 -1.98 -2.29 -12.41
C ARG A 92 -0.95 -1.65 -11.48
N THR A 93 -1.03 -0.34 -11.32
CA THR A 93 -0.22 0.41 -10.35
C THR A 93 -0.60 0.02 -8.91
N LEU A 94 0.31 0.26 -7.94
CA LEU A 94 0.02 0.01 -6.52
C LEU A 94 -1.26 0.71 -6.06
N LYS A 95 -1.45 1.96 -6.48
CA LYS A 95 -2.65 2.74 -6.18
C LYS A 95 -3.91 2.05 -6.71
N GLU A 96 -3.90 1.62 -7.97
CA GLU A 96 -5.06 0.93 -8.56
C GLU A 96 -5.39 -0.38 -7.86
N GLN A 97 -4.37 -1.12 -7.37
CA GLN A 97 -4.59 -2.35 -6.61
C GLN A 97 -5.21 -2.07 -5.24
N ILE A 98 -4.73 -1.03 -4.55
CA ILE A 98 -5.29 -0.56 -3.28
C ILE A 98 -6.74 -0.08 -3.48
N ASP A 99 -6.98 0.79 -4.47
CA ASP A 99 -8.29 1.35 -4.78
C ASP A 99 -9.30 0.24 -5.12
N LEU A 100 -8.89 -0.74 -5.92
CA LEU A 100 -9.72 -1.89 -6.28
C LEU A 100 -10.06 -2.76 -5.05
N ALA A 101 -9.09 -2.98 -4.16
CA ALA A 101 -9.30 -3.79 -2.97
C ALA A 101 -10.20 -3.07 -1.95
N ALA A 102 -9.97 -1.77 -1.73
CA ALA A 102 -10.80 -0.94 -0.89
C ALA A 102 -12.25 -0.86 -1.42
N SER A 103 -12.41 -0.64 -2.73
CA SER A 103 -13.72 -0.64 -3.39
C SER A 103 -14.45 -1.97 -3.21
N SER A 104 -13.74 -3.10 -3.36
CA SER A 104 -14.34 -4.42 -3.16
C SER A 104 -14.71 -4.73 -1.71
N CYS A 105 -14.03 -4.12 -0.73
CA CYS A 105 -14.38 -4.29 0.69
C CYS A 105 -15.60 -3.42 1.04
N LEU A 106 -15.56 -2.14 0.65
CA LEU A 106 -16.59 -1.16 0.99
C LEU A 106 -17.86 -1.30 0.17
N SER A 107 -17.85 -2.04 -0.96
CA SER A 107 -19.06 -2.23 -1.77
C SER A 107 -20.23 -2.75 -0.94
N THR A 108 -20.00 -3.77 -0.12
CA THR A 108 -21.05 -4.32 0.75
C THR A 108 -21.57 -3.31 1.78
N TYR A 109 -20.70 -2.43 2.27
CA TYR A 109 -21.12 -1.37 3.19
C TYR A 109 -22.00 -0.33 2.50
N PHE A 110 -21.65 0.07 1.27
CA PHE A 110 -22.47 1.00 0.49
C PHE A 110 -23.80 0.39 0.04
N ASP A 111 -23.82 -0.90 -0.31
CA ASP A 111 -25.06 -1.63 -0.64
C ASP A 111 -26.01 -1.70 0.57
N GLU A 112 -25.47 -1.92 1.79
CA GLU A 112 -26.24 -1.90 3.04
C GLU A 112 -26.77 -0.48 3.37
N LEU A 113 -25.97 0.55 3.10
CA LEU A 113 -26.31 1.94 3.43
C LEU A 113 -27.30 2.57 2.45
N TYR A 114 -27.23 2.19 1.19
CA TYR A 114 -28.06 2.74 0.11
C TYR A 114 -28.70 1.63 -0.73
N PRO A 115 -29.67 0.89 -0.17
CA PRO A 115 -30.29 -0.25 -0.87
C PRO A 115 -31.03 0.15 -2.15
N ASP A 116 -31.53 1.39 -2.23
CA ASP A 116 -32.26 1.91 -3.39
C ASP A 116 -31.34 2.61 -4.41
N TYR A 117 -30.01 2.61 -4.20
CA TYR A 117 -29.09 3.27 -5.11
C TYR A 117 -29.04 2.53 -6.46
N PRO A 118 -29.19 3.23 -7.60
CA PRO A 118 -29.20 2.59 -8.91
C PRO A 118 -27.85 1.94 -9.21
N GLN A 119 -27.86 0.63 -9.47
CA GLN A 119 -26.69 -0.11 -9.92
C GLN A 119 -26.58 -0.05 -11.44
N PHE A 120 -25.46 0.46 -11.94
CA PHE A 120 -25.18 0.49 -13.38
C PHE A 120 -24.59 -0.85 -13.82
N SER A 121 -25.27 -1.54 -14.73
CA SER A 121 -24.81 -2.82 -15.29
C SER A 121 -23.64 -2.68 -16.26
N ILE A 122 -23.32 -1.46 -16.70
CA ILE A 122 -22.33 -1.18 -17.74
C ILE A 122 -21.34 -0.14 -17.22
N MET A 123 -20.08 -0.54 -17.06
CA MET A 123 -19.00 0.36 -16.68
C MET A 123 -18.44 1.00 -17.95
N ILE A 124 -18.91 2.21 -18.29
CA ILE A 124 -18.36 2.99 -19.41
C ILE A 124 -17.17 3.78 -18.88
N THR A 125 -15.95 3.30 -19.12
CA THR A 125 -14.74 4.10 -18.94
C THR A 125 -14.09 4.30 -20.30
N SER A 126 -14.08 5.55 -20.76
CA SER A 126 -13.32 6.00 -21.93
C SER A 126 -11.83 6.14 -21.61
#